data_AF-A0A4R6PNR6-F1
#
_entry.id   AF-A0A4R6PNR6-F1
#
_cell.length_a   1.000
_cell.length_b   1.000
_cell.length_c   1.000
_cell.angle_alpha   90.00
_cell.angle_beta   90.00
_cell.angle_gamma   90.00
#
_symmetry.space_group_name_H-M   'P 1'
#
loop_
_entity.id
_entity.type
_entity.pdbx_description
1 polymer ?
#
loop_
_entity_poly.entity_id
_entity_poly.type
_entity_poly.pdbx_seq_one_letter_code
_entity_poly.pdbx_strand_id
1 'polypeptide(L)'
;MFTGLTDSTLSRDDGYRFLLLGRSIERIDMMVRLLLSRAGDRTSSPAWVTVLRSAGAHDTYLRTHRGALDAARVAEFLLHDRLFPRSVFHALLVAEACLTELPNWR
;
A
#
# COMPACT_ATOMS: atom_id res chain seq x y z
N MET A 1 3.20 -6.63 -15.32
CA MET A 1 3.94 -6.54 -16.60
C MET A 1 3.79 -5.18 -17.29
N PHE A 2 2.81 -4.33 -16.94
CA PHE A 2 2.73 -2.95 -17.45
C PHE A 2 3.67 -1.94 -16.74
N THR A 3 4.07 -2.18 -15.50
CA THR A 3 4.88 -1.21 -14.71
C THR A 3 6.33 -1.07 -15.17
N GLY A 4 6.94 -2.12 -15.71
CA GLY A 4 8.36 -2.07 -16.13
C GLY A 4 8.59 -1.41 -17.50
N LEU A 5 7.61 -1.50 -18.40
CA LEU A 5 7.73 -0.97 -19.77
C LEU A 5 7.36 0.52 -19.85
N THR A 6 6.39 0.97 -19.04
CA THR A 6 6.02 2.40 -18.95
C THR A 6 7.07 3.22 -18.20
N ASP A 7 7.69 2.67 -17.15
CA ASP A 7 8.74 3.37 -16.36
C ASP A 7 10.00 3.70 -17.18
N SER A 8 10.20 3.03 -18.30
CA SER A 8 11.44 3.11 -19.08
C SER A 8 11.33 3.97 -20.34
N THR A 9 10.12 4.33 -20.79
CA THR A 9 9.90 5.00 -22.10
C THR A 9 8.93 6.18 -22.08
N LEU A 10 8.11 6.34 -21.04
CA LEU A 10 7.33 7.57 -20.87
C LEU A 10 8.25 8.68 -20.36
N SER A 11 8.18 9.84 -20.99
CA SER A 11 8.64 11.08 -20.37
C SER A 11 7.99 11.14 -18.99
N ARG A 12 8.75 11.45 -17.93
CA ARG A 12 8.21 11.67 -16.56
C ARG A 12 7.46 13.00 -16.51
N ASP A 13 6.52 13.14 -17.43
CA ASP A 13 5.66 14.28 -17.61
C ASP A 13 4.48 14.21 -16.64
N ASP A 14 3.64 15.23 -16.71
CA ASP A 14 2.49 15.35 -15.83
C ASP A 14 1.46 14.21 -16.02
N GLY A 15 1.40 13.62 -17.22
CA GLY A 15 0.55 12.46 -17.50
C GLY A 15 0.99 11.23 -16.73
N TYR A 16 2.29 10.94 -16.72
CA TYR A 16 2.86 9.86 -15.89
C TYR A 16 2.59 10.10 -14.40
N ARG A 17 2.81 11.32 -13.91
CA ARG A 17 2.58 11.68 -12.50
C ARG A 17 1.12 11.55 -12.11
N PHE A 18 0.18 11.96 -12.97
CA PHE A 18 -1.24 11.83 -12.73
C PHE A 18 -1.68 10.36 -12.64
N LEU A 19 -1.16 9.51 -13.52
CA LEU A 19 -1.40 8.07 -13.46
C LEU A 19 -0.85 7.45 -12.17
N LEU A 20 0.37 7.81 -11.78
CA LEU A 20 1.00 7.30 -10.56
C LEU A 20 0.27 7.77 -9.29
N LEU A 21 -0.21 9.01 -9.27
CA LEU A 21 -1.09 9.55 -8.23
C LEU A 21 -2.37 8.74 -8.12
N GLY A 22 -3.11 8.55 -9.22
CA GLY A 22 -4.36 7.79 -9.24
C GLY A 22 -4.17 6.36 -8.73
N ARG A 23 -3.14 5.66 -9.21
CA ARG A 23 -2.76 4.32 -8.74
C ARG A 23 -2.40 4.28 -7.25
N SER A 24 -1.79 5.34 -6.72
CA SER A 24 -1.45 5.44 -5.31
C SER A 24 -2.71 5.61 -4.45
N ILE A 25 -3.66 6.44 -4.89
CA ILE A 25 -4.97 6.62 -4.24
C ILE A 25 -5.78 5.31 -4.25
N GLU A 26 -5.89 4.63 -5.40
CA GLU A 26 -6.58 3.34 -5.51
C GLU A 26 -6.00 2.29 -4.55
N ARG A 27 -4.67 2.29 -4.40
CA ARG A 27 -3.97 1.38 -3.48
C ARG A 27 -4.30 1.68 -2.03
N ILE A 28 -4.29 2.95 -1.63
CA ILE A 28 -4.66 3.38 -0.27
C ILE A 28 -6.06 2.87 0.05
N ASP A 29 -7.00 3.16 -0.85
CA ASP A 29 -8.41 2.82 -0.72
C ASP A 29 -8.65 1.30 -0.66
N MET A 30 -8.00 0.53 -1.54
CA MET A 30 -8.03 -0.94 -1.49
C MET A 30 -7.48 -1.48 -0.16
N MET A 31 -6.37 -0.95 0.35
CA MET A 31 -5.76 -1.41 1.60
C MET A 31 -6.65 -1.13 2.81
N VAL A 32 -7.25 0.06 2.87
CA VAL A 32 -8.19 0.44 3.93
C VAL A 32 -9.41 -0.48 3.90
N ARG A 33 -10.01 -0.74 2.72
CA ARG A 33 -11.13 -1.67 2.58
C ARG A 33 -10.78 -3.09 3.04
N LEU A 34 -9.58 -3.56 2.71
CA LEU A 34 -9.12 -4.89 3.12
C LEU A 34 -9.02 -5.01 4.65
N LEU A 35 -8.45 -4.00 5.32
CA LEU A 35 -8.38 -3.95 6.78
C LEU A 35 -9.78 -3.90 7.41
N LEU A 36 -10.65 -3.02 6.91
CA LEU A 36 -12.03 -2.89 7.40
C LEU A 36 -12.84 -4.17 7.22
N SER A 37 -12.59 -4.95 6.16
CA SER A 37 -13.30 -6.20 5.91
C SER A 37 -13.17 -7.24 7.03
N ARG A 38 -12.13 -7.13 7.87
CA ARG A 38 -11.85 -8.04 9.01
C ARG A 38 -11.77 -7.33 10.36
N ALA A 39 -12.14 -6.06 10.44
CA ALA A 39 -12.02 -5.28 11.68
C ALA A 39 -12.86 -5.82 12.85
N GLY A 40 -13.93 -6.58 12.56
CA GLY A 40 -14.77 -7.25 13.57
C GLY A 40 -14.29 -8.65 13.98
N ASP A 41 -13.26 -9.19 13.33
CA ASP A 41 -12.74 -10.51 13.68
C ASP A 41 -11.90 -10.45 14.98
N ARG A 42 -11.78 -11.60 15.67
CA ARG A 42 -10.87 -11.73 16.82
C ARG A 42 -9.45 -11.33 16.43
N THR A 43 -8.71 -10.76 17.37
CA THR A 43 -7.33 -10.27 17.14
C THR A 43 -6.38 -11.36 16.63
N SER A 44 -6.54 -12.59 17.10
CA SER A 44 -5.77 -13.77 16.69
C SER A 44 -6.42 -14.59 15.55
N SER A 45 -7.47 -14.05 14.92
CA SER A 45 -8.18 -14.77 13.86
C SER A 45 -7.25 -15.08 12.67
N PRO A 46 -7.30 -16.29 12.09
CA PRO A 46 -6.57 -16.62 10.87
C PRO A 46 -7.00 -15.77 9.66
N ALA A 47 -8.15 -15.07 9.75
CA ALA A 47 -8.58 -14.10 8.76
C ALA A 47 -7.54 -13.00 8.48
N TRP A 48 -6.73 -12.63 9.47
CA TRP A 48 -5.63 -11.66 9.30
C TRP A 48 -4.51 -12.20 8.40
N VAL A 49 -4.32 -13.52 8.33
CA VAL A 49 -3.43 -14.15 7.34
C VAL A 49 -3.98 -13.96 5.93
N THR A 50 -5.30 -14.05 5.75
CA THR A 50 -5.95 -13.78 4.46
C THR A 50 -5.73 -12.33 4.04
N VAL A 51 -5.90 -11.37 4.96
CA VAL A 51 -5.58 -9.95 4.73
C VAL A 51 -4.13 -9.77 4.27
N LEU A 52 -3.17 -10.36 4.98
CA LEU A 52 -1.77 -10.31 4.60
C LEU A 52 -1.51 -10.91 3.22
N ARG A 53 -2.17 -12.02 2.86
CA ARG A 53 -2.01 -12.65 1.53
C ARG A 53 -2.63 -11.81 0.42
N SER A 54 -3.83 -11.26 0.62
CA SER A 54 -4.48 -10.35 -0.33
C SER A 54 -3.67 -9.07 -0.53
N ALA A 55 -3.05 -8.56 0.53
CA ALA A 55 -2.09 -7.47 0.47
C ALA A 55 -0.69 -7.89 -0.01
N GLY A 56 -0.48 -9.18 -0.35
CA GLY A 56 0.80 -9.87 -0.57
C GLY A 56 1.95 -9.39 0.34
N ALA A 57 1.59 -9.17 1.58
CA ALA A 57 2.42 -8.79 2.71
C ALA A 57 2.90 -10.00 3.51
N HIS A 58 2.29 -11.17 3.31
CA HIS A 58 2.45 -12.34 4.19
C HIS A 58 3.91 -12.67 4.52
N ASP A 59 4.76 -12.89 3.51
CA ASP A 59 6.14 -13.31 3.76
C ASP A 59 6.99 -12.18 4.39
N THR A 60 6.78 -10.94 3.93
CA THR A 60 7.43 -9.75 4.51
C THR A 60 7.05 -9.55 5.97
N TYR A 61 5.77 -9.75 6.30
CA TYR A 61 5.25 -9.65 7.67
C TYR A 61 5.84 -10.75 8.55
N LEU A 62 5.84 -12.02 8.12
CA LEU A 62 6.43 -13.12 8.88
C LEU A 62 7.91 -12.88 9.19
N ARG A 63 8.66 -12.33 8.23
CA ARG A 63 10.08 -11.98 8.41
C ARG A 63 10.30 -10.86 9.42
N THR A 64 9.46 -9.83 9.43
CA THR A 64 9.61 -8.65 10.30
C THR A 64 9.02 -8.86 11.70
N HIS A 65 7.94 -9.61 11.82
CA HIS A 65 7.17 -9.82 13.06
C HIS A 65 7.36 -11.21 13.68
N ARG A 66 8.32 -11.99 13.16
CA ARG A 66 8.71 -13.34 13.66
C ARG A 66 7.53 -14.30 13.81
N GLY A 67 6.55 -14.22 12.91
CA GLY A 67 5.39 -15.10 12.90
C GLY A 67 4.29 -14.79 13.91
N ALA A 68 4.40 -13.72 14.71
CA ALA A 68 3.34 -13.34 15.63
C ALA A 68 2.13 -12.77 14.87
N LEU A 69 1.00 -13.48 14.91
CA LEU A 69 -0.26 -13.04 14.31
C LEU A 69 -1.10 -12.29 15.34
N ASP A 70 -1.21 -10.99 15.17
CA ASP A 70 -2.07 -10.11 15.95
C ASP A 70 -2.63 -9.01 15.05
N ALA A 71 -3.92 -8.75 15.16
CA ALA A 71 -4.64 -7.77 14.34
C ALA A 71 -4.00 -6.38 14.38
N ALA A 72 -3.60 -5.90 15.57
CA ALA A 72 -3.04 -4.56 15.71
C ALA A 72 -1.69 -4.46 15.00
N ARG A 73 -0.84 -5.48 15.13
CA ARG A 73 0.45 -5.54 14.41
C ARG A 73 0.28 -5.64 12.89
N VAL A 74 -0.69 -6.44 12.42
CA VAL A 74 -1.00 -6.53 10.99
C VAL A 74 -1.49 -5.20 10.45
N ALA A 75 -2.41 -4.53 11.17
CA ALA A 75 -2.91 -3.22 10.79
C ALA A 75 -1.79 -2.17 10.83
N GLU A 76 -0.96 -2.14 11.87
CA GLU A 76 0.17 -1.24 11.99
C GLU A 76 1.15 -1.41 10.82
N PHE A 77 1.53 -2.65 10.50
CA PHE A 77 2.40 -2.95 9.36
C PHE A 77 1.79 -2.45 8.03
N LEU A 78 0.53 -2.76 7.77
CA LEU A 78 -0.14 -2.39 6.52
C LEU A 78 -0.46 -0.89 6.43
N LEU A 79 -0.59 -0.20 7.55
CA LEU A 79 -0.86 1.24 7.59
C LEU A 79 0.42 2.07 7.56
N HIS A 80 1.45 1.70 8.31
CA HIS A 80 2.58 2.59 8.65
C HIS A 80 3.95 2.16 8.14
N ASP A 81 4.13 0.93 7.66
CA ASP A 81 5.48 0.48 7.25
C ASP A 81 5.98 1.28 6.04
N ARG A 82 7.02 2.09 6.26
CA ARG A 82 7.56 3.00 5.23
C ARG A 82 8.30 2.27 4.11
N LEU A 83 8.79 1.06 4.38
CA LEU A 83 9.60 0.26 3.48
C LEU A 83 8.75 -0.70 2.66
N PHE A 84 7.56 -1.07 3.14
CA PHE A 84 6.63 -1.91 2.40
C PHE A 84 5.89 -1.08 1.34
N PRO A 85 6.13 -1.30 0.02
CA PRO A 85 5.61 -0.42 -1.03
C PRO A 85 4.09 -0.39 -1.16
N ARG A 86 3.40 -1.29 -0.43
CA ARG A 86 1.94 -1.39 -0.42
C ARG A 86 1.31 -0.97 0.90
N SER A 87 2.09 -0.49 1.86
CA SER A 87 1.50 0.16 3.01
C SER A 87 0.75 1.42 2.58
N VAL A 88 -0.26 1.81 3.37
CA VAL A 88 -0.98 3.06 3.16
C VAL A 88 -0.02 4.25 3.23
N PHE A 89 0.87 4.27 4.21
CA PHE A 89 1.84 5.34 4.37
C PHE A 89 2.78 5.49 3.18
N HIS A 90 3.33 4.39 2.65
CA HIS A 90 4.18 4.46 1.47
C HIS A 90 3.42 4.97 0.24
N ALA A 91 2.19 4.51 0.04
CA ALA A 91 1.34 4.99 -1.06
C ALA A 91 0.99 6.48 -0.92
N LEU A 92 0.78 6.97 0.30
CA LEU A 92 0.57 8.40 0.58
C LEU A 92 1.81 9.22 0.23
N LEU A 93 3.02 8.76 0.59
CA LEU A 93 4.27 9.46 0.22
C LEU A 93 4.42 9.58 -1.29
N VAL A 94 4.08 8.53 -2.04
CA VAL A 94 4.13 8.57 -3.51
C VAL A 94 3.09 9.55 -4.06
N ALA A 95 1.87 9.53 -3.53
CA ALA A 95 0.81 10.46 -3.93
C ALA A 95 1.20 11.92 -3.66
N GLU A 96 1.76 12.21 -2.49
CA GLU A 96 2.25 13.53 -2.10
C GLU A 96 3.36 13.99 -3.06
N ALA A 97 4.36 13.13 -3.33
CA ALA A 97 5.42 13.46 -4.27
C ALA A 97 4.86 13.80 -5.67
N CYS A 98 3.92 12.99 -6.19
CA CYS A 98 3.27 13.28 -7.47
C CYS A 98 2.54 14.62 -7.46
N LEU A 99 1.78 14.93 -6.40
CA LEU A 99 1.09 16.21 -6.26
C LEU A 99 2.07 17.38 -6.26
N THR A 100 3.17 17.27 -5.52
CA THR A 100 4.15 18.37 -5.40
C THR A 100 4.81 18.76 -6.72
N GLU A 101 4.86 17.83 -7.68
CA GLU A 101 5.50 18.02 -8.98
C GLU A 101 4.52 18.41 -10.10
N LEU A 102 3.20 18.33 -9.88
CA LEU A 102 2.20 18.72 -10.89
C LEU A 102 2.09 20.26 -10.99
N PRO A 103 2.00 20.85 -12.18
CA PRO A 103 1.79 22.30 -12.31
C PRO A 103 0.45 22.72 -11.68
N ASN A 104 0.46 23.83 -10.94
CA ASN A 104 -0.72 24.49 -10.33
C ASN A 104 -1.41 23.75 -9.16
N TRP A 105 -0.71 22.87 -8.41
CA TRP A 105 -1.31 22.23 -7.23
C TRP A 105 -1.38 23.13 -5.97
N ARG A 106 -0.68 24.28 -5.97
CA ARG A 106 -0.64 25.27 -4.89
C ARG A 106 -1.62 26.42 -5.10
#